data_AF-A0A0G2IDY3-F1
#
_entry.id   AF-A0A0G2IDY3-F1
#
_cell.length_a   1.000
_cell.length_b   1.000
_cell.length_c   1.000
_cell.angle_alpha   90.00
_cell.angle_beta   90.00
_cell.angle_gamma   90.00
#
_symmetry.space_group_name_H-M   'P 1'
#
loop_
_entity.id
_entity.type
_entity.pdbx_description
1 polymer ?
#
loop_
_entity_poly.entity_id
_entity_poly.type
_entity_poly.pdbx_seq_one_letter_code
_entity_poly.pdbx_strand_id
1 'polypeptide(L)'
;MAAKASEAKQLERAIHSASKELLQRLMAGLCNQFPDVRKNLATRLLTTQDDVEEYQVFTDADETEIDSEASGNDDDSKNTGEKRKSASSNKTELRLRHAICENCDEEFDILNNTKESCCYHPCIYNVYGTYPLLSHSLAPGANSESIDEAVPDDDFTNHDENRHGIIDCDETQLKYPDGFFYECCDGTGDEKLCTVDRHRETSSKRRRVY
;
A
#
# COMPACT_ATOMS: atom_id res chain seq x y z
N MET A 1 46.80 5.13 5.04
CA MET A 1 45.55 5.56 4.37
C MET A 1 44.87 4.38 3.64
N ALA A 2 45.58 3.61 2.80
CA ALA A 2 45.00 2.50 2.03
C ALA A 2 44.34 1.38 2.87
N ALA A 3 44.91 0.99 4.01
CA ALA A 3 44.37 -0.07 4.86
C ALA A 3 42.96 0.26 5.42
N LYS A 4 42.74 1.51 5.87
CA LYS A 4 41.44 1.96 6.39
C LYS A 4 40.34 1.99 5.33
N ALA A 5 40.70 2.30 4.08
CA ALA A 5 39.76 2.28 2.96
C ALA A 5 39.37 0.85 2.57
N SER A 6 40.27 -0.13 2.71
CA SER A 6 39.95 -1.54 2.47
C SER A 6 39.03 -2.11 3.55
N GLU A 7 39.25 -1.72 4.81
CA GLU A 7 38.44 -2.15 5.94
C GLU A 7 37.00 -1.63 5.84
N ALA A 8 36.82 -0.35 5.46
CA ALA A 8 35.49 0.23 5.25
C ALA A 8 34.68 -0.52 4.18
N LYS A 9 35.32 -0.89 3.06
CA LYS A 9 34.66 -1.68 1.99
C LYS A 9 34.30 -3.09 2.43
N GLN A 10 35.11 -3.71 3.28
CA GLN A 10 34.80 -5.04 3.83
C GLN A 10 33.61 -4.96 4.79
N LEU A 11 33.55 -3.92 5.63
CA LEU A 11 32.43 -3.69 6.53
C LEU A 11 31.12 -3.44 5.76
N GLU A 12 31.16 -2.63 4.71
CA GLU A 12 29.99 -2.38 3.84
C GLU A 12 29.44 -3.67 3.24
N ARG A 13 30.31 -4.53 2.69
CA ARG A 13 29.92 -5.85 2.19
C ARG A 13 29.31 -6.73 3.28
N ALA A 14 29.91 -6.74 4.47
CA ALA A 14 29.40 -7.51 5.60
C ALA A 14 27.99 -7.05 5.99
N ILE A 15 27.73 -5.74 6.01
CA ILE A 15 26.41 -5.16 6.30
C ILE A 15 25.38 -5.62 5.27
N HIS A 16 25.67 -5.53 3.98
CA HIS A 16 24.74 -5.95 2.92
C HIS A 16 24.46 -7.45 2.90
N SER A 17 25.40 -8.27 3.36
CA SER A 17 25.23 -9.73 3.45
C SER A 17 24.64 -10.22 4.78
N ALA A 18 24.55 -9.36 5.79
CA ALA A 18 24.10 -9.74 7.12
C ALA A 18 22.57 -9.93 7.18
N SER A 19 22.12 -10.87 7.99
CA SER A 19 20.69 -11.06 8.29
C SER A 19 20.08 -9.83 8.96
N LYS A 20 18.80 -9.55 8.69
CA LYS A 20 18.03 -8.45 9.29
C LYS A 20 18.06 -8.49 10.81
N GLU A 21 17.93 -9.67 11.41
CA GLU A 21 17.91 -9.88 12.86
C GLU A 21 19.24 -9.52 13.52
N LEU A 22 20.37 -9.82 12.85
CA LEU A 22 21.69 -9.44 13.32
C LEU A 22 21.86 -7.92 13.26
N LEU A 23 21.49 -7.29 12.14
CA LEU A 23 21.59 -5.83 11.97
C LEU A 23 20.73 -5.09 13.02
N GLN A 24 19.50 -5.55 13.25
CA GLN A 24 18.62 -5.00 14.28
C GLN A 24 19.22 -5.09 15.69
N ARG A 25 19.79 -6.25 16.06
CA ARG A 25 20.45 -6.43 17.36
C ARG A 25 21.66 -5.53 17.52
N LEU A 26 22.51 -5.42 16.50
CA LEU A 26 23.67 -4.53 16.52
C LEU A 26 23.25 -3.06 16.63
N MET A 27 22.23 -2.66 15.88
CA MET A 27 21.70 -1.29 15.92
C MET A 27 21.14 -0.96 17.31
N ALA A 28 20.37 -1.87 17.92
CA ALA A 28 19.90 -1.71 19.29
C ALA A 28 21.06 -1.60 20.30
N GLY A 29 22.12 -2.39 20.10
CA GLY A 29 23.36 -2.28 20.89
C GLY A 29 24.01 -0.90 20.77
N LEU A 30 24.14 -0.37 19.55
CA LEU A 30 24.71 0.95 19.30
C LEU A 30 23.85 2.08 19.90
N CYS A 31 22.52 1.98 19.83
CA CYS A 31 21.61 2.93 20.47
C CYS A 31 21.79 3.00 21.99
N ASN A 32 22.08 1.86 22.63
CA ASN A 32 22.29 1.78 24.07
C ASN A 32 23.66 2.33 24.48
N GLN A 33 24.69 2.14 23.64
CA GLN A 33 26.04 2.59 23.92
C GLN A 33 26.25 4.07 23.58
N PHE A 34 25.60 4.58 22.52
CA PHE A 34 25.84 5.90 21.98
C PHE A 34 24.53 6.71 21.88
N PRO A 35 24.30 7.66 22.81
CA PRO A 35 23.09 8.49 22.81
C PRO A 35 22.88 9.30 21.54
N ASP A 36 23.97 9.72 20.87
CA ASP A 36 23.89 10.49 19.63
C ASP A 36 23.39 9.64 18.46
N VAL A 37 23.81 8.37 18.39
CA VAL A 37 23.28 7.41 17.42
C VAL A 37 21.78 7.22 17.64
N ARG A 38 21.36 7.06 18.90
CA ARG A 38 19.94 6.95 19.25
C ARG A 38 19.13 8.19 18.82
N LYS A 39 19.64 9.40 19.06
CA LYS A 39 18.97 10.64 18.61
C LYS A 39 18.86 10.69 17.09
N ASN A 40 19.94 10.36 16.37
CA ASN A 40 19.95 10.35 14.92
C ASN A 40 18.96 9.34 14.33
N LEU A 41 18.91 8.14 14.91
CA LEU A 41 17.95 7.11 14.48
C LEU A 41 16.52 7.50 14.84
N ALA A 42 16.28 8.11 16.00
CA ALA A 42 14.95 8.61 16.36
C ALA A 42 14.44 9.63 15.33
N THR A 43 15.27 10.57 14.88
CA THR A 43 14.89 11.56 13.85
C THR A 43 14.61 10.95 12.47
N ARG A 44 15.13 9.75 12.19
CA ARG A 44 14.98 9.07 10.89
C ARG A 44 13.89 8.01 10.88
N LEU A 45 13.65 7.36 12.02
CA LEU A 45 12.73 6.23 12.13
C LEU A 45 11.42 6.59 12.81
N LEU A 46 11.39 7.67 13.57
CA LEU A 46 10.21 8.13 14.30
C LEU A 46 9.76 9.49 13.74
N THR A 47 8.46 9.73 13.83
CA THR A 47 7.82 11.01 13.51
C THR A 47 6.76 11.31 14.56
N THR A 48 6.37 12.57 14.69
CA THR A 48 5.23 12.97 15.53
C THR A 48 3.95 13.03 14.70
N GLN A 49 2.80 12.99 15.37
CA GLN A 49 1.52 13.20 14.70
C GLN A 49 1.42 14.61 14.10
N ASP A 50 1.95 15.62 14.81
CA ASP A 50 1.94 17.01 14.37
C ASP A 50 2.68 17.19 13.03
N ASP A 51 3.84 16.54 12.86
CA ASP A 51 4.64 16.61 11.61
C ASP A 51 3.86 16.09 10.38
N VAL A 52 2.89 15.22 10.61
CA VAL A 52 2.17 14.49 9.56
C VAL A 52 0.96 15.29 9.11
N GLU A 53 0.24 15.85 10.09
CA GLU A 53 -0.89 16.73 9.81
C GLU A 53 -0.41 18.00 9.10
N GLU A 54 0.73 18.57 9.50
CA GLU A 54 1.34 19.71 8.81
C GLU A 54 1.61 19.43 7.33
N TYR A 55 2.13 18.23 7.02
CA TYR A 55 2.45 17.87 5.64
C TYR A 55 1.22 17.59 4.77
N GLN A 56 0.19 16.96 5.35
CA GLN A 56 -1.05 16.67 4.62
C GLN A 56 -1.74 17.95 4.14
N VAL A 57 -1.81 18.98 5.00
CA VAL A 57 -2.42 20.27 4.68
C VAL A 57 -1.69 20.98 3.53
N PHE A 58 -0.36 20.85 3.44
CA PHE A 58 0.40 21.49 2.37
C PHE A 58 0.16 20.84 1.00
N THR A 59 0.03 19.50 0.97
CA THR A 59 -0.13 18.75 -0.28
C THR A 59 -1.53 18.83 -0.90
N ASP A 60 -2.55 19.18 -0.12
CA ASP A 60 -3.94 19.27 -0.59
C ASP A 60 -4.34 20.70 -1.00
N ALA A 61 -3.51 21.70 -0.70
CA ALA A 61 -3.78 23.11 -0.96
C ALA A 61 -3.44 23.58 -2.39
N ASP A 62 -2.87 22.71 -3.25
CA ASP A 62 -2.39 23.07 -4.60
C ASP A 62 -3.45 22.90 -5.70
N GLU A 63 -4.72 22.67 -5.35
CA GLU A 63 -5.82 22.49 -6.33
C GLU A 63 -6.91 23.57 -6.23
N THR A 64 -6.73 24.61 -5.40
CA THR A 64 -7.64 25.77 -5.41
C THR A 64 -7.04 26.90 -6.21
N GLU A 65 -7.47 27.03 -7.46
CA GLU A 65 -7.22 28.23 -8.27
C GLU A 65 -7.64 29.49 -7.49
N ILE A 66 -6.64 30.33 -7.25
CA ILE A 66 -6.80 31.69 -6.75
C ILE A 66 -7.41 32.49 -7.89
N ASP A 67 -8.69 32.81 -7.75
CA ASP A 67 -9.28 33.92 -8.48
C ASP A 67 -10.19 34.69 -7.54
N SER A 68 -9.63 35.71 -6.91
CA SER A 68 -10.36 36.89 -6.42
C SER A 68 -9.40 37.97 -5.92
N GLU A 69 -9.26 38.96 -6.79
CA GLU A 69 -8.65 40.26 -6.59
C GLU A 69 -9.21 41.03 -5.38
N ALA A 70 -8.36 41.93 -4.88
CA ALA A 70 -8.68 43.25 -4.35
C ALA A 70 -9.13 43.42 -2.87
N SER A 71 -8.20 44.05 -2.14
CA SER A 71 -8.35 45.35 -1.47
C SER A 71 -8.36 45.36 0.07
N GLY A 72 -7.22 45.78 0.61
CA GLY A 72 -7.05 46.85 1.61
C GLY A 72 -7.79 46.76 2.96
N ASN A 73 -7.02 46.75 4.06
CA ASN A 73 -6.96 47.87 5.02
C ASN A 73 -5.92 47.60 6.12
N ASP A 74 -5.20 48.67 6.48
CA ASP A 74 -4.34 48.80 7.66
C ASP A 74 -5.16 48.73 8.96
N ASP A 75 -4.68 48.07 10.02
CA ASP A 75 -4.76 48.63 11.40
C ASP A 75 -3.84 47.91 12.41
N ASP A 76 -3.34 48.74 13.32
CA ASP A 76 -2.44 48.57 14.44
C ASP A 76 -3.11 47.81 15.61
N SER A 77 -2.43 46.84 16.24
CA SER A 77 -2.47 46.70 17.70
C SER A 77 -1.56 45.59 18.23
N LYS A 78 -0.57 46.03 19.02
CA LYS A 78 0.18 45.24 19.99
C LYS A 78 -0.77 44.56 20.99
N ASN A 79 -0.66 43.24 21.15
CA ASN A 79 -1.03 42.61 22.41
C ASN A 79 -0.03 41.53 22.82
N THR A 80 0.95 41.95 23.61
CA THR A 80 1.82 41.11 24.43
C THR A 80 0.99 40.49 25.55
N GLY A 81 0.37 39.34 25.27
CA GLY A 81 -0.30 38.50 26.25
C GLY A 81 0.52 37.25 26.53
N GLU A 82 1.41 37.32 27.51
CA GLU A 82 2.07 36.16 28.13
C GLU A 82 1.01 35.23 28.76
N LYS A 83 0.44 34.33 27.96
CA LYS A 83 -0.47 33.30 28.45
C LYS A 83 0.36 32.14 28.96
N ARG A 84 0.43 32.10 30.28
CA ARG A 84 1.12 31.10 31.10
C ARG A 84 0.85 29.68 30.62
N LYS A 85 1.97 28.96 30.45
CA LYS A 85 2.13 27.50 30.45
C LYS A 85 0.99 26.78 31.17
N SER A 86 0.08 26.20 30.40
CA SER A 86 -0.53 24.93 30.77
C SER A 86 0.35 23.84 30.17
N ALA A 87 1.26 23.30 30.97
CA ALA A 87 1.97 22.07 30.67
C ALA A 87 0.99 20.90 30.74
N SER A 88 0.04 20.86 29.78
CA SER A 88 -0.64 19.63 29.43
C SER A 88 0.41 18.77 28.76
N SER A 89 0.68 17.60 29.33
CA SER A 89 1.51 16.57 28.71
C SER A 89 0.80 16.07 27.45
N ASN A 90 0.82 16.85 26.37
CA ASN A 90 0.57 16.36 25.03
C ASN A 90 1.84 15.60 24.68
N LYS A 91 1.92 14.38 25.19
CA LYS A 91 2.97 13.42 24.90
C LYS A 91 2.84 13.19 23.40
N THR A 92 3.66 13.89 22.61
CA THR A 92 3.73 13.71 21.16
C THR A 92 3.94 12.22 20.94
N GLU A 93 2.87 11.56 20.50
CA GLU A 93 2.87 10.11 20.36
C GLU A 93 3.80 9.81 19.18
N LEU A 94 5.01 9.35 19.51
CA LEU A 94 6.00 9.00 18.51
C LEU A 94 5.49 7.76 17.79
N ARG A 95 5.32 7.90 16.48
CA ARG A 95 4.95 6.80 15.59
C ARG A 95 6.10 6.47 14.65
N LEU A 96 6.07 5.28 14.06
CA LEU A 96 7.03 4.89 13.04
C LEU A 96 6.86 5.79 11.82
N ARG A 97 7.97 6.25 11.25
CA ARG A 97 7.96 7.09 10.05
C ARG A 97 7.71 6.29 8.77
N HIS A 98 8.13 5.04 8.75
CA HIS A 98 7.96 4.14 7.62
C HIS A 98 6.82 3.16 7.91
N ALA A 99 5.99 2.93 6.90
CA ALA A 99 4.85 2.02 6.95
C ALA A 99 4.81 1.16 5.69
N ILE A 100 4.03 0.07 5.72
CA ILE A 100 3.76 -0.77 4.54
C ILE A 100 2.43 -0.35 3.94
N CYS A 101 2.39 -0.20 2.62
CA CYS A 101 1.19 0.15 1.88
C CYS A 101 0.25 -1.05 1.76
N GLU A 102 -1.04 -0.90 2.10
CA GLU A 102 -2.04 -1.98 1.95
C GLU A 102 -2.41 -2.30 0.50
N ASN A 103 -2.02 -1.44 -0.45
CA ASN A 103 -2.37 -1.58 -1.87
C ASN A 103 -1.25 -2.19 -2.71
N CYS A 104 0.01 -1.86 -2.41
CA CYS A 104 1.18 -2.29 -3.20
C CYS A 104 2.23 -3.06 -2.40
N ASP A 105 2.03 -3.24 -1.09
CA ASP A 105 2.95 -3.93 -0.17
C ASP A 105 4.39 -3.35 -0.06
N GLU A 106 4.62 -2.17 -0.64
CA GLU A 106 5.90 -1.47 -0.55
C GLU A 106 6.02 -0.65 0.75
N GLU A 107 7.25 -0.52 1.25
CA GLU A 107 7.59 0.36 2.36
C GLU A 107 7.66 1.81 1.87
N PHE A 108 6.96 2.71 2.55
CA PHE A 108 6.93 4.14 2.21
C PHE A 108 7.16 5.02 3.44
N ASP A 109 7.72 6.21 3.20
CA ASP A 109 7.89 7.26 4.19
C ASP A 109 6.61 8.10 4.25
N ILE A 110 5.96 8.14 5.42
CA ILE A 110 4.67 8.81 5.57
C ILE A 110 4.78 10.32 5.31
N LEU A 111 5.95 10.93 5.56
CA LEU A 111 6.16 12.36 5.33
C LEU A 111 6.43 12.71 3.86
N ASN A 112 6.80 11.73 3.03
CA ASN A 112 7.11 11.93 1.62
C ASN A 112 6.09 11.23 0.70
N ASN A 113 4.89 10.96 1.20
CA ASN A 113 3.83 10.26 0.47
C ASN A 113 3.02 11.24 -0.40
N THR A 114 3.32 11.25 -1.71
CA THR A 114 2.63 12.08 -2.69
C THR A 114 1.46 11.34 -3.33
N LYS A 115 0.55 12.07 -4.00
CA LYS A 115 -0.59 11.50 -4.76
C LYS A 115 -0.18 10.56 -5.91
N GLU A 116 1.11 10.54 -6.26
CA GLU A 116 1.68 9.71 -7.32
C GLU A 116 2.64 8.64 -6.81
N SER A 117 2.73 8.44 -5.48
CA SER A 117 3.72 7.55 -4.89
C SER A 117 3.31 6.07 -4.96
N CYS A 118 2.01 5.77 -4.87
CA CYS A 118 1.51 4.40 -4.88
C CYS A 118 0.88 4.07 -6.23
N CYS A 119 1.41 3.04 -6.88
CA CYS A 119 0.81 2.45 -8.06
C CYS A 119 0.29 1.06 -7.71
N TYR A 120 -0.96 0.73 -8.07
CA TYR A 120 -1.56 -0.58 -7.77
C TYR A 120 -2.72 -0.92 -8.71
N HIS A 121 -3.17 -2.18 -8.67
CA HIS A 121 -4.45 -2.60 -9.22
C HIS A 121 -5.45 -2.77 -8.07
N PRO A 122 -6.56 -2.02 -8.01
CA PRO A 122 -7.55 -2.07 -6.92
C PRO A 122 -8.42 -3.33 -6.96
N CYS A 123 -8.44 -4.04 -8.09
CA CYS A 123 -9.23 -5.25 -8.28
C CYS A 123 -8.39 -6.50 -8.01
N ILE A 124 -9.02 -7.51 -7.41
CA ILE A 124 -8.49 -8.88 -7.40
C ILE A 124 -8.53 -9.44 -8.84
N TYR A 125 -7.56 -10.25 -9.21
CA TYR A 125 -7.54 -10.90 -10.52
C TYR A 125 -8.85 -11.65 -10.75
N ASN A 126 -9.45 -11.47 -11.92
CA ASN A 126 -10.57 -12.32 -12.31
C ASN A 126 -10.00 -13.53 -13.03
N VAL A 127 -10.04 -14.67 -12.37
CA VAL A 127 -9.84 -15.96 -13.04
C VAL A 127 -11.15 -16.22 -13.76
N TYR A 128 -11.10 -16.36 -15.08
CA TYR A 128 -12.25 -16.63 -15.93
C TYR A 128 -13.34 -17.49 -15.26
N GLY A 129 -14.49 -16.87 -14.93
CA GLY A 129 -15.77 -17.57 -14.92
C GLY A 129 -16.38 -18.04 -13.59
N THR A 130 -16.29 -17.31 -12.48
CA THR A 130 -17.37 -17.42 -11.48
C THR A 130 -18.62 -16.78 -12.05
N TYR A 131 -19.42 -17.58 -12.76
CA TYR A 131 -20.74 -17.18 -13.23
C TYR A 131 -21.51 -16.54 -12.07
N PRO A 132 -22.18 -15.38 -12.26
CA PRO A 132 -23.12 -14.90 -11.27
C PRO A 132 -24.13 -16.02 -11.06
N LEU A 133 -24.35 -16.43 -9.81
CA LEU A 133 -25.45 -17.30 -9.42
C LEU A 133 -26.75 -16.58 -9.79
N LEU A 134 -27.15 -16.67 -11.06
CA LEU A 134 -28.46 -16.33 -11.55
C LEU A 134 -29.43 -17.20 -10.77
N SER A 135 -30.12 -16.54 -9.85
CA SER A 135 -31.30 -17.02 -9.17
C SER A 135 -32.34 -17.42 -10.22
N HIS A 136 -32.29 -18.70 -10.61
CA HIS A 136 -33.32 -19.34 -11.41
C HIS A 136 -34.67 -19.23 -10.70
N SER A 137 -35.42 -18.20 -11.08
CA SER A 137 -36.84 -18.09 -10.80
C SER A 137 -37.57 -18.97 -11.79
N LEU A 138 -37.90 -20.19 -11.35
CA LEU A 138 -38.82 -21.10 -12.02
C LEU A 138 -40.21 -20.45 -12.18
N ALA A 139 -40.70 -20.35 -13.41
CA ALA A 139 -42.12 -20.50 -13.73
C ALA A 139 -42.36 -20.67 -15.24
N PRO A 140 -43.45 -21.35 -15.64
CA PRO A 140 -43.46 -22.30 -16.75
C PRO A 140 -44.34 -21.85 -17.94
N GLY A 141 -44.04 -22.36 -19.13
CA GLY A 141 -44.89 -22.18 -20.30
C GLY A 141 -44.50 -23.13 -21.42
N ALA A 142 -45.25 -24.22 -21.53
CA ALA A 142 -45.11 -25.23 -22.57
C ALA A 142 -45.28 -24.65 -23.98
N ASN A 143 -44.50 -25.15 -24.95
CA ASN A 143 -45.03 -25.51 -26.25
C ASN A 143 -44.19 -26.63 -26.86
N SER A 144 -44.92 -27.66 -27.26
CA SER A 144 -44.46 -28.86 -27.96
C SER A 144 -44.06 -28.52 -29.39
N GLU A 145 -42.81 -28.79 -29.77
CA GLU A 145 -42.45 -29.10 -31.15
C GLU A 145 -41.17 -29.95 -31.15
N SER A 146 -41.20 -30.95 -32.02
CA SER A 146 -40.25 -32.05 -32.19
C SER A 146 -38.79 -31.63 -32.25
N ILE A 147 -37.97 -32.15 -31.33
CA ILE A 147 -36.50 -32.08 -31.40
C ILE A 147 -35.99 -33.51 -31.58
N ASP A 148 -35.37 -33.74 -32.73
CA ASP A 148 -34.57 -34.92 -33.03
C ASP A 148 -33.45 -35.06 -31.99
N GLU A 149 -33.39 -36.24 -31.38
CA GLU A 149 -32.28 -36.87 -30.67
C GLU A 149 -31.10 -35.96 -30.29
N ALA A 150 -31.32 -35.08 -29.31
CA ALA A 150 -30.26 -34.31 -28.67
C ALA A 150 -29.38 -35.26 -27.85
N VAL A 151 -28.17 -35.54 -28.35
CA VAL A 151 -27.07 -36.07 -27.53
C VAL A 151 -26.94 -35.12 -26.33
N PRO A 152 -27.07 -35.58 -25.08
CA PRO A 152 -26.84 -34.72 -23.93
C PRO A 152 -25.38 -34.27 -24.00
N ASP A 153 -25.19 -32.98 -24.27
CA ASP A 153 -23.91 -32.31 -24.35
C ASP A 153 -23.31 -32.25 -22.93
N ASP A 154 -22.75 -33.39 -22.49
CA ASP A 154 -22.15 -33.62 -21.16
C ASP A 154 -20.68 -33.13 -21.09
N ASP A 155 -20.31 -32.22 -22.00
CA ASP A 155 -18.96 -31.64 -22.13
C ASP A 155 -18.63 -30.59 -21.05
N PHE A 156 -19.59 -30.28 -20.16
CA PHE A 156 -19.36 -29.37 -19.03
C PHE A 156 -18.71 -30.03 -17.81
N THR A 157 -18.55 -31.36 -17.80
CA THR A 157 -17.94 -32.10 -16.67
C THR A 157 -16.40 -32.09 -16.65
N ASN A 158 -15.76 -31.46 -17.65
CA ASN A 158 -14.30 -31.37 -17.75
C ASN A 158 -13.75 -29.95 -17.47
N HIS A 159 -14.50 -29.13 -16.74
CA HIS A 159 -14.06 -27.80 -16.31
C HIS A 159 -14.13 -27.63 -14.79
N ASP A 160 -14.23 -28.72 -14.03
CA ASP A 160 -14.15 -28.69 -12.57
C ASP A 160 -12.67 -28.64 -12.11
N GLU A 161 -12.34 -27.66 -11.25
CA GLU A 161 -11.03 -27.51 -10.61
C GLU A 161 -10.62 -28.76 -9.81
N ASN A 162 -11.57 -29.54 -9.29
CA ASN A 162 -11.26 -30.83 -8.66
C ASN A 162 -10.61 -31.84 -9.63
N ARG A 163 -10.74 -31.63 -10.94
CA ARG A 163 -10.16 -32.46 -11.99
C ARG A 163 -8.93 -31.83 -12.64
N HIS A 164 -8.87 -30.50 -12.72
CA HIS A 164 -7.79 -29.75 -13.38
C HIS A 164 -6.75 -29.13 -12.44
N GLY A 165 -6.97 -29.23 -11.12
CA GLY A 165 -6.16 -28.57 -10.11
C GLY A 165 -6.61 -27.13 -9.86
N ILE A 166 -6.03 -26.49 -8.85
CA ILE A 166 -6.27 -25.08 -8.53
C ILE A 166 -5.75 -24.25 -9.71
N ILE A 167 -6.68 -23.68 -10.49
CA ILE A 167 -6.37 -22.88 -11.68
C ILE A 167 -5.67 -21.58 -11.28
N ASP A 168 -6.04 -21.04 -10.11
CA ASP A 168 -5.49 -19.82 -9.54
C ASP A 168 -4.49 -20.09 -8.41
N CYS A 169 -3.24 -20.34 -8.77
CA CYS A 169 -2.15 -20.39 -7.81
C CYS A 169 -0.97 -19.54 -8.29
N ASP A 170 -0.12 -19.09 -7.35
CA ASP A 170 1.04 -18.25 -7.66
C ASP A 170 1.92 -18.84 -8.79
N GLU A 171 1.99 -20.17 -8.89
CA GLU A 171 2.73 -20.87 -9.94
C GLU A 171 2.09 -20.72 -11.33
N THR A 172 0.75 -20.80 -11.44
CA THR A 172 0.05 -20.63 -12.73
C THR A 172 0.02 -19.17 -13.15
N GLN A 173 -0.12 -18.23 -12.21
CA GLN A 173 -0.02 -16.79 -12.46
C GLN A 173 1.37 -16.41 -13.01
N LEU A 174 2.44 -16.94 -12.42
CA LEU A 174 3.80 -16.67 -12.89
C LEU A 174 4.09 -17.30 -14.26
N LYS A 175 3.48 -18.47 -14.53
CA LYS A 175 3.74 -19.22 -15.76
C LYS A 175 2.92 -18.73 -16.96
N TYR A 176 1.73 -18.20 -16.71
CA TYR A 176 0.79 -17.74 -17.72
C TYR A 176 0.19 -16.37 -17.36
N PRO A 177 1.02 -15.32 -17.23
CA PRO A 177 0.54 -14.00 -16.81
C PRO A 177 -0.50 -13.40 -17.77
N ASP A 178 -0.40 -13.70 -19.07
CA ASP A 178 -1.37 -13.33 -20.10
C ASP A 178 -2.74 -14.00 -19.93
N GLY A 179 -2.82 -15.07 -19.13
CA GLY A 179 -4.06 -15.80 -18.84
C GLY A 179 -4.92 -15.14 -17.76
N PHE A 180 -4.41 -14.09 -17.12
CA PHE A 180 -5.08 -13.36 -16.05
C PHE A 180 -5.25 -11.90 -16.47
N PHE A 181 -6.43 -11.35 -16.18
CA PHE A 181 -6.72 -9.94 -16.44
C PHE A 181 -7.20 -9.25 -15.17
N TYR A 182 -6.83 -7.99 -15.02
CA TYR A 182 -7.31 -7.13 -13.95
C TYR A 182 -8.62 -6.48 -14.36
N GLU A 183 -9.69 -6.67 -13.57
CA GLU A 183 -10.99 -6.02 -13.85
C GLU A 183 -10.91 -4.48 -13.84
N CYS A 184 -9.88 -3.88 -13.21
CA CYS A 184 -9.76 -2.42 -13.14
C CYS A 184 -9.47 -1.77 -14.49
N CYS A 185 -8.78 -2.48 -15.38
CA CYS A 185 -8.22 -1.90 -16.60
C CYS A 185 -8.21 -2.86 -17.79
N ASP A 186 -8.76 -4.06 -17.63
CA ASP A 186 -8.69 -5.17 -18.59
C ASP A 186 -7.25 -5.51 -19.02
N GLY A 187 -6.26 -5.13 -18.21
CA GLY A 187 -4.85 -5.35 -18.48
C GLY A 187 -4.42 -6.75 -18.04
N THR A 188 -3.42 -7.31 -18.71
CA THR A 188 -2.84 -8.62 -18.40
C THR A 188 -1.94 -8.59 -17.16
N GLY A 189 -1.58 -9.75 -16.61
CA GLY A 189 -0.74 -9.85 -15.40
C GLY A 189 0.61 -9.13 -15.48
N ASP A 190 1.15 -8.94 -16.68
CA ASP A 190 2.43 -8.25 -16.94
C ASP A 190 2.30 -6.74 -17.18
N GLU A 191 1.07 -6.23 -17.24
CA GLU A 191 0.81 -4.83 -17.55
C GLU A 191 1.07 -3.89 -16.37
N LYS A 192 1.23 -2.61 -16.70
CA LYS A 192 1.49 -1.56 -15.72
C LYS A 192 0.29 -1.36 -14.80
N LEU A 193 0.62 -1.11 -13.54
CA LEU A 193 -0.30 -0.71 -12.47
C LEU A 193 -1.28 0.38 -12.95
N CYS A 194 -2.59 0.11 -12.84
CA CYS A 194 -3.65 0.90 -13.46
C CYS A 194 -4.06 2.13 -12.65
N THR A 195 -3.81 2.12 -11.33
CA THR A 195 -4.21 3.18 -10.41
C THR A 195 -3.00 3.82 -9.77
N VAL A 196 -3.02 5.15 -9.68
CA VAL A 196 -1.99 5.98 -9.04
C VAL A 196 -2.67 6.77 -7.92
N ASP A 197 -2.20 6.61 -6.68
CA ASP A 197 -2.74 7.27 -5.47
C ASP A 197 -1.62 7.49 -4.43
N ARG A 198 -1.98 8.03 -3.27
CA ARG A 198 -1.14 7.99 -2.07
C ARG A 198 -1.08 6.57 -1.49
N HIS A 199 0.07 6.21 -0.91
CA HIS A 199 0.16 4.99 -0.11
C HIS A 199 -0.80 5.05 1.09
N ARG A 200 -1.39 3.91 1.43
CA ARG A 200 -2.27 3.76 2.59
C ARG A 200 -1.64 2.83 3.60
N GLU A 201 -1.44 3.31 4.82
CA GLU A 201 -0.87 2.51 5.90
C GLU A 201 -1.80 1.34 6.24
N THR A 202 -1.26 0.12 6.28
CA THR A 202 -1.98 -1.04 6.77
C THR A 202 -2.43 -0.82 8.21
N SER A 203 -3.70 -0.50 8.42
CA SER A 203 -4.25 -0.50 9.78
C SER A 203 -4.16 -1.93 10.31
N SER A 204 -3.59 -2.14 11.50
CA SER A 204 -3.34 -3.48 12.06
C SER A 204 -4.61 -4.31 12.37
N LYS A 205 -5.77 -3.97 11.79
CA LYS A 205 -7.10 -4.50 12.08
C LYS A 205 -7.76 -5.33 10.98
N ARG A 206 -7.12 -5.59 9.83
CA ARG A 206 -7.76 -6.43 8.78
C ARG A 206 -6.84 -7.49 8.20
N ARG A 207 -6.50 -8.50 8.99
CA ARG A 207 -6.35 -9.84 8.40
C ARG A 207 -7.76 -10.36 8.12
N ARG A 208 -8.26 -10.16 6.89
CA ARG A 208 -9.27 -11.09 6.36
C ARG A 208 -8.54 -12.40 6.16
N VAL A 209 -8.75 -13.30 7.10
CA VAL A 209 -8.45 -14.72 6.90
C VAL A 209 -9.48 -15.19 5.86
N TYR A 210 -8.99 -15.51 4.67
CA TYR A 210 -9.72 -16.34 3.71
C TYR A 210 -9.40 -17.80 4.00
#